data_AF-A0A945USH6-F1
#
_entry.id   AF-A0A945USH6-F1
#
_cell.length_a   1.000
_cell.length_b   1.000
_cell.length_c   1.000
_cell.angle_alpha   90.00
_cell.angle_beta   90.00
_cell.angle_gamma   90.00
#
_symmetry.space_group_name_H-M   'P 1'
#
loop_
_entity.id
_entity.type
_entity.pdbx_description
1 polymer ?
#
loop_
_entity_poly.entity_id
_entity_poly.type
_entity_poly.pdbx_seq_one_letter_code
_entity_poly.pdbx_strand_id
1 'polypeptide(L)'
;THTDGGDSPASKAMLSAGFTDAYRSLYPDVAKFPGVTYRNKSRIDQLYYKGTSLHLKSTRLINSWPAGFPSDHYLLRSVFELR
;
A
#
# COMPACT_ATOMS: atom_id res chain seq x y z
N THR A 1 -6.19 -14.74 6.84
CA THR A 1 -5.53 -13.65 7.58
C THR A 1 -5.01 -12.63 6.57
N HIS A 2 -5.56 -11.41 6.59
CA HIS A 2 -5.51 -10.41 5.51
C HIS A 2 -4.17 -9.65 5.43
N THR A 3 -3.12 -10.29 4.92
CA THR A 3 -1.77 -9.71 4.74
C THR A 3 -1.47 -9.32 3.28
N ASP A 4 -2.50 -9.25 2.44
CA ASP A 4 -2.74 -10.26 1.41
C ASP A 4 -1.79 -10.32 0.20
N GLY A 5 -0.81 -9.43 0.05
CA GLY A 5 0.02 -9.40 -1.15
C GLY A 5 -0.76 -9.30 -2.48
N GLY A 6 -2.07 -8.98 -2.46
CA GLY A 6 -2.97 -9.01 -3.62
C GLY A 6 -4.14 -10.03 -3.56
N ASP A 7 -4.26 -10.86 -2.52
CA ASP A 7 -5.18 -12.01 -2.54
C ASP A 7 -6.65 -11.79 -2.13
N SER A 8 -7.00 -10.64 -1.55
CA SER A 8 -8.37 -10.31 -1.17
C SER A 8 -9.26 -10.11 -2.40
N PRO A 9 -10.60 -10.29 -2.28
CA PRO A 9 -11.52 -10.05 -3.39
C PRO A 9 -11.40 -8.65 -3.99
N ALA A 10 -11.20 -7.62 -3.16
CA ALA A 10 -11.01 -6.24 -3.62
C ALA A 10 -9.68 -6.08 -4.37
N SER A 11 -8.58 -6.60 -3.82
CA SER A 11 -7.26 -6.58 -4.47
C SER A 11 -7.31 -7.27 -5.84
N LYS A 12 -7.90 -8.47 -5.91
CA LYS A 12 -8.07 -9.23 -7.17
C LYS A 12 -8.88 -8.46 -8.21
N ALA A 13 -9.97 -7.80 -7.79
CA ALA A 13 -10.78 -6.98 -8.69
C ALA A 13 -10.00 -5.78 -9.25
N MET A 14 -9.27 -5.05 -8.39
CA MET A 14 -8.46 -3.90 -8.81
C MET A 14 -7.34 -4.30 -9.78
N LEU A 15 -6.60 -5.37 -9.45
CA LEU A 15 -5.52 -5.89 -10.29
C LEU A 15 -6.06 -6.39 -11.65
N SER A 16 -7.18 -7.12 -11.64
CA SER A 16 -7.82 -7.61 -12.88
C SER A 16 -8.35 -6.48 -13.76
N ALA A 17 -8.76 -5.36 -13.16
CA ALA A 17 -9.14 -4.14 -13.86
C ALA A 17 -7.94 -3.33 -14.40
N GLY A 18 -6.71 -3.82 -14.22
CA GLY A 18 -5.48 -3.20 -14.71
C GLY A 18 -4.97 -2.05 -13.85
N PHE A 19 -5.36 -1.99 -12.57
CA PHE A 19 -4.71 -1.10 -11.61
C PHE A 19 -3.42 -1.74 -11.08
N THR A 20 -2.48 -0.88 -10.67
CA THR A 20 -1.23 -1.26 -10.00
C THR A 20 -1.32 -0.91 -8.52
N ASP A 21 -0.95 -1.85 -7.65
CA ASP A 21 -0.75 -1.59 -6.21
C ASP A 21 0.54 -0.79 -6.02
N ALA A 22 0.44 0.46 -5.57
CA ALA A 22 1.58 1.35 -5.42
C ALA A 22 2.64 0.83 -4.44
N TYR A 23 2.22 0.23 -3.32
CA TYR A 23 3.18 -0.28 -2.34
C TYR A 23 3.90 -1.51 -2.87
N ARG A 24 3.13 -2.47 -3.41
CA ARG A 24 3.68 -3.75 -3.86
C ARG A 24 4.52 -3.62 -5.14
N SER A 25 4.28 -2.59 -5.96
CA SER A 25 5.11 -2.32 -7.15
C SER A 25 6.54 -1.91 -6.81
N LEU A 26 6.77 -1.26 -5.65
CA LEU A 26 8.13 -0.90 -5.19
C LEU A 26 8.70 -1.90 -4.17
N TYR A 27 7.84 -2.64 -3.46
CA TYR A 27 8.23 -3.59 -2.42
C TYR A 27 7.60 -4.98 -2.67
N PRO A 28 8.01 -5.73 -3.70
CA PRO A 28 7.34 -6.98 -4.10
C PRO A 28 7.45 -8.10 -3.05
N ASP A 29 8.55 -8.15 -2.30
CA ASP A 29 8.77 -9.15 -1.26
C ASP A 29 7.93 -8.86 0.00
N VAL A 30 6.87 -9.65 0.21
CA VAL A 30 5.95 -9.54 1.35
C VAL A 30 6.63 -9.86 2.68
N ALA A 31 7.56 -10.82 2.69
CA ALA A 31 8.23 -11.23 3.92
C ALA A 31 9.19 -10.15 4.41
N LYS A 32 9.93 -9.52 3.49
CA LYS A 32 10.85 -8.42 3.80
C LYS A 32 10.11 -7.10 4.03
N PHE A 33 9.05 -6.84 3.27
CA PHE A 33 8.29 -5.59 3.31
C PHE A 33 6.78 -5.88 3.42
N PRO A 34 6.29 -6.18 4.63
CA PRO A 34 4.89 -6.55 4.84
C PRO A 34 3.92 -5.39 4.60
N GLY A 35 4.36 -4.14 4.77
CA GLY A 35 3.52 -2.96 4.55
C GLY A 35 2.37 -2.87 5.55
N VAL A 36 2.63 -3.19 6.81
CA VAL A 36 1.65 -3.21 7.91
C VAL A 36 0.94 -1.87 8.00
N THR A 37 -0.35 -1.81 7.66
CA THR A 37 -1.15 -0.59 7.76
C THR A 37 -2.08 -0.60 8.97
N TYR A 38 -2.18 -1.72 9.71
CA TYR A 38 -3.01 -1.79 10.90
C TYR A 38 -2.25 -2.41 12.09
N ARG A 39 -2.56 -1.97 13.32
CA ARG A 39 -1.82 -2.36 14.55
C ARG A 39 -1.70 -3.88 14.78
N ASN A 40 -2.63 -4.68 14.25
CA ASN A 40 -2.56 -6.15 14.37
C ASN A 40 -1.56 -6.83 13.40
N LYS A 41 -0.67 -6.06 12.76
CA LYS A 41 0.33 -6.52 11.79
C LYS A 41 -0.24 -6.92 10.42
N SER A 42 -1.47 -6.54 10.11
CA SER A 42 -2.07 -6.73 8.78
C SER A 42 -1.85 -5.53 7.86
N ARG A 43 -2.00 -5.77 6.56
CA ARG A 43 -2.05 -4.74 5.53
C ARG A 43 -3.46 -4.74 4.92
N ILE A 44 -4.30 -3.85 5.41
CA ILE A 44 -5.72 -3.75 5.01
C ILE A 44 -6.07 -2.43 4.33
N ASP A 45 -5.15 -1.47 4.33
CA ASP A 45 -5.19 -0.26 3.51
C ASP A 45 -4.24 -0.39 2.32
N GLN A 46 -4.71 -0.05 1.12
CA GLN A 46 -3.95 -0.09 -0.12
C GLN A 46 -4.21 1.16 -0.96
N LEU A 47 -3.25 1.53 -1.82
CA LEU A 47 -3.41 2.56 -2.84
C LEU A 47 -3.18 1.93 -4.21
N TYR A 48 -4.22 1.93 -5.02
CA TYR A 48 -4.19 1.46 -6.40
C TYR A 48 -4.20 2.65 -7.36
N TYR A 49 -3.41 2.59 -8.44
CA TYR A 49 -3.39 3.61 -9.47
C TYR A 49 -3.41 2.97 -10.87
N LYS A 50 -3.87 3.73 -11.86
CA LYS A 50 -3.95 3.31 -13.27
C LYS A 50 -3.72 4.51 -14.17
N GLY A 51 -3.12 4.27 -15.32
CA GLY A 51 -2.83 5.31 -16.33
C GLY A 51 -1.33 5.55 -16.49
N THR A 52 -0.93 5.94 -17.70
CA THR A 52 0.47 6.10 -18.10
C THR A 52 1.06 7.46 -17.72
N SER A 53 0.21 8.44 -17.40
CA SER A 53 0.62 9.77 -16.93
C SER A 53 1.01 9.81 -15.45
N LEU A 54 0.73 8.74 -14.69
CA LEU A 54 1.09 8.65 -13.27
C LEU A 54 2.38 7.84 -13.10
N HIS A 55 3.48 8.53 -12.80
CA HIS A 55 4.75 7.89 -12.50
C HIS A 55 4.98 7.84 -10.99
N LEU A 56 4.86 6.66 -10.38
CA LEU A 56 5.10 6.47 -8.95
C LEU A 56 6.59 6.70 -8.62
N LYS A 57 6.90 7.76 -7.87
CA LYS A 57 8.27 8.09 -7.43
C LYS A 57 8.65 7.40 -6.13
N SER A 58 7.71 7.35 -5.19
CA SER A 58 7.92 6.69 -3.91
C SER A 58 6.59 6.35 -3.25
N THR A 59 6.61 5.35 -2.38
CA THR A 59 5.54 5.04 -1.45
C THR A 59 6.17 4.65 -0.12
N ARG A 60 5.54 5.02 0.99
CA ARG A 60 6.03 4.62 2.31
C ARG A 60 4.92 4.59 3.34
N LEU A 61 5.14 3.76 4.34
CA LEU A 61 4.33 3.71 5.55
C LEU A 61 4.81 4.78 6.53
N ILE A 62 3.87 5.51 7.12
CA ILE A 62 4.09 6.41 8.24
C ILE A 62 3.29 5.84 9.41
N ASN A 63 4.00 5.24 10.36
CA ASN A 63 3.44 4.49 11.48
C ASN A 63 3.92 4.98 12.84
N SER A 64 4.59 6.14 12.89
CA SER A 64 5.13 6.71 14.12
C SER A 64 4.86 8.20 14.18
N TRP A 65 4.74 8.69 15.42
CA TRP A 65 4.60 10.09 15.78
C TRP A 65 5.19 10.27 17.20
N PRO A 66 5.76 11.42 17.58
CA PRO A 66 6.45 11.57 18.87
C PRO A 66 5.61 11.19 20.10
N ALA A 67 4.31 11.48 20.09
CA ALA A 67 3.38 11.12 21.17
C ALA A 67 2.75 9.72 21.01
N GLY A 68 3.24 8.93 20.07
CA GLY A 68 2.57 7.72 19.58
C GLY A 68 1.67 8.03 18.38
N PHE A 69 1.55 7.07 17.46
CA PHE A 69 0.66 7.21 16.32
C PHE A 69 -0.79 7.26 16.80
N PRO A 70 -1.62 8.21 16.34
CA PRO A 70 -2.94 8.47 16.95
C PRO A 70 -4.00 7.42 16.60
N SER A 71 -3.82 6.69 15.51
CA SER A 71 -4.78 5.73 14.98
C SER A 71 -4.28 4.29 15.10
N ASP A 72 -5.19 3.33 14.98
CA ASP A 72 -4.90 1.91 14.75
C ASP A 72 -4.58 1.58 13.29
N HIS A 73 -5.02 2.43 12.36
CA HIS A 73 -4.58 2.46 10.97
C HIS A 73 -3.44 3.45 10.75
N TYR A 74 -2.35 3.00 10.15
CA TYR A 74 -1.19 3.79 9.74
C TYR A 74 -1.38 4.43 8.37
N LEU A 75 -0.61 5.46 8.07
CA LEU A 75 -0.74 6.22 6.83
C LEU A 75 0.16 5.65 5.72
N LEU A 76 -0.43 5.31 4.58
CA LEU A 76 0.31 5.10 3.33
C LEU A 76 0.41 6.40 2.55
N ARG A 77 1.63 6.84 2.26
CA ARG A 77 1.87 8.03 1.42
C ARG A 77 2.61 7.64 0.15
N SER A 78 1.96 7.86 -0.99
CA SER A 78 2.56 7.72 -2.32
C SER A 78 2.79 9.09 -2.95
N VAL A 79 3.90 9.25 -3.67
CA VAL A 79 4.26 10.46 -4.42
C VAL A 79 4.31 10.09 -5.89
N PHE A 80 3.54 10.81 -6.69
CA PHE A 80 3.50 10.65 -8.14
C PHE A 80 4.07 11.90 -8.81
N GLU A 81 4.77 11.67 -9.90
CA GLU A 81 5.11 12.67 -10.90
C GLU A 81 4.10 12.54 -12.03
N LEU A 82 3.52 13.67 -12.45
CA LEU A 82 2.65 13.72 -13.61
C LEU A 82 3.51 13.85 -14.86
N ARG A 83 3.23 13.02 -15.86
CA ARG A 83 3.82 13.10 -17.20
C ARG A 83 2.87 13.74 -18.18
#